data_AF-A0A537H2L1-F1
#
_entry.id   AF-A0A537H2L1-F1
#
_cell.length_a   1.000
_cell.length_b   1.000
_cell.length_c   1.000
_cell.angle_alpha   90.00
_cell.angle_beta   90.00
_cell.angle_gamma   90.00
#
_symmetry.space_group_name_H-M   'P 1'
#
loop_
_entity.id
_entity.type
_entity.pdbx_description
1 polymer ?
#
loop_
_entity_poly.entity_id
_entity_poly.type
_entity_poly.pdbx_seq_one_letter_code
_entity_poly.pdbx_strand_id
1 'polypeptide(L)'
;MRPSAPWRGKSAAPAFLKKKEHGRRALMLHLRFKAPFGAFRTFTAGSYRPTAPFVTPSAAYGLILNVAGIESRHDDGQAAMTLMKSGLPQVEIALGAITFPETQSIYQQLHNYPVGATGKDRAAETKGAKYNIQPVQREFLSGLDAYLCLRGNESLEEQVREGLHHGARSLCEGRPRYGIPF
;
A
#
# COMPACT_ATOMS: atom_id res chain seq x y z
N MET A 1 2.58 29.13 52.50
CA MET A 1 2.37 28.22 51.34
C MET A 1 3.70 27.55 51.01
N ARG A 2 3.80 26.22 51.13
CA ARG A 2 5.04 25.46 50.88
C ARG A 2 5.20 25.20 49.37
N PRO A 3 6.41 25.29 48.80
CA PRO A 3 6.66 24.82 47.44
C PRO A 3 6.80 23.29 47.43
N SER A 4 6.05 22.63 46.55
CA SER A 4 6.10 21.19 46.29
C SER A 4 7.38 20.78 45.57
N ALA A 5 8.02 19.72 46.03
CA ALA A 5 9.24 19.14 45.47
C ALA A 5 9.02 18.52 44.07
N PRO A 6 10.07 18.44 43.22
CA PRO A 6 9.96 17.81 41.90
C PRO A 6 9.98 16.28 42.02
N TRP A 7 9.04 15.65 41.30
CA TRP A 7 8.86 14.21 41.19
C TRP A 7 10.03 13.58 40.41
N ARG A 8 10.92 12.84 41.10
CA ARG A 8 11.97 12.02 40.46
C ARG A 8 11.43 10.62 40.15
N GLY A 9 10.66 10.50 39.07
CA GLY A 9 10.34 9.21 38.47
C GLY A 9 11.55 8.67 37.72
N LYS A 10 12.17 7.59 38.21
CA LYS A 10 13.16 6.82 37.45
C LYS A 10 12.43 6.20 36.25
N SER A 11 12.66 6.73 35.05
CA SER A 11 12.21 6.11 33.80
C SER A 11 12.98 4.79 33.63
N ALA A 12 12.33 3.68 33.97
CA ALA A 12 12.79 2.36 33.57
C ALA A 12 12.45 2.20 32.09
N ALA A 13 13.47 1.99 31.24
CA ALA A 13 13.26 1.66 29.84
C ALA A 13 12.32 0.44 29.70
N PRO A 14 11.41 0.44 28.71
CA PRO A 14 10.46 -0.65 28.53
C PRO A 14 11.18 -2.00 28.35
N ALA A 15 10.63 -3.03 28.99
CA ALA A 15 11.23 -4.37 29.14
C ALA A 15 11.57 -5.10 27.83
N PHE A 16 11.09 -4.61 26.68
CA PHE A 16 11.47 -5.09 25.34
C PHE A 16 12.96 -4.90 25.01
N LEU A 17 13.66 -3.96 25.66
CA LEU A 17 15.10 -3.73 25.46
C LEU A 17 16.03 -4.72 26.19
N LYS A 18 15.49 -5.72 26.91
CA LYS A 18 16.27 -6.69 27.70
C LYS A 18 16.10 -8.14 27.23
N LYS A 19 16.31 -8.41 25.94
CA LYS A 19 16.70 -9.75 25.47
C LYS A 19 17.97 -9.64 24.64
N LYS A 20 19.11 -9.96 25.25
CA LYS A 20 20.34 -10.32 24.54
C LYS A 20 20.18 -11.78 24.10
N GLU A 21 19.55 -11.99 22.96
CA GLU A 21 19.67 -13.28 22.27
C GLU A 21 21.06 -13.36 21.64
N HIS A 22 21.79 -14.42 21.97
CA HIS A 22 23.06 -14.74 21.33
C HIS A 22 22.82 -15.06 19.85
N GLY A 23 23.48 -14.31 18.96
CA GLY A 23 24.11 -14.91 17.79
C GLY A 23 23.33 -15.05 16.48
N ARG A 24 22.12 -14.49 16.32
CA ARG A 24 21.57 -14.13 15.00
C ARG A 24 20.88 -12.79 15.13
N ARG A 25 21.43 -11.75 14.48
CA ARG A 25 20.67 -10.52 14.24
C ARG A 25 19.41 -10.98 13.50
N ALA A 26 18.22 -10.84 14.10
CA ALA A 26 16.98 -11.04 13.36
C ALA A 26 17.10 -10.18 12.11
N LEU A 27 17.11 -10.84 10.94
CA LEU A 27 17.18 -10.13 9.68
C LEU A 27 15.93 -9.26 9.60
N MET A 28 16.15 -7.99 9.29
CA MET A 28 15.10 -7.00 9.12
C MET A 28 15.42 -6.31 7.81
N LEU A 29 14.47 -6.34 6.89
CA LEU A 29 14.58 -5.62 5.64
C LEU A 29 14.12 -4.17 5.87
N HIS A 30 14.95 -3.24 5.41
CA HIS A 30 14.67 -1.81 5.45
C HIS A 30 14.58 -1.27 4.03
N LEU A 31 13.47 -0.62 3.70
CA LEU A 31 13.22 -0.02 2.41
C LEU A 31 12.91 1.46 2.59
N ARG A 32 13.58 2.30 1.81
CA ARG A 32 13.16 3.69 1.59
C ARG A 32 12.54 3.76 0.20
N PHE A 33 11.36 4.36 0.10
CA PHE A 33 10.74 4.64 -1.19
C PHE A 33 10.32 6.09 -1.27
N LYS A 34 10.61 6.67 -2.44
CA LYS A 34 10.34 8.07 -2.76
C LYS A 34 9.55 8.13 -4.06
N ALA A 35 8.48 8.91 -4.06
CA ALA A 35 7.67 9.13 -5.25
C ALA A 35 7.22 10.59 -5.33
N PRO A 36 7.11 11.16 -6.54
CA PRO A 36 6.59 12.52 -6.70
C PRO A 36 5.14 12.63 -6.22
N PHE A 37 4.37 11.56 -6.38
CA PHE A 37 3.00 11.46 -5.90
C PHE A 37 2.64 10.03 -5.46
N GLY A 38 1.64 9.89 -4.60
CA GLY A 38 1.06 8.60 -4.20
C GLY A 38 -0.38 8.74 -3.73
N ALA A 39 -1.22 7.72 -3.90
CA ALA A 39 -2.60 7.73 -3.44
C ALA A 39 -2.89 6.46 -2.63
N PHE A 40 -3.32 6.64 -1.38
CA PHE A 40 -3.48 5.57 -0.41
C PHE A 40 -4.92 5.54 0.09
N ARG A 41 -5.74 4.68 -0.50
CA ARG A 41 -7.19 4.71 -0.25
C ARG A 41 -7.53 4.31 1.18
N THR A 42 -8.41 5.09 1.82
CA THR A 42 -9.08 4.73 3.08
C THR A 42 -10.33 3.90 2.80
N PHE A 43 -11.02 3.43 3.84
CA PHE A 43 -12.29 2.73 3.70
C PHE A 43 -13.39 3.70 3.21
N THR A 44 -13.53 3.84 1.88
CA THR A 44 -14.43 4.82 1.24
C THR A 44 -15.20 4.20 0.08
N ALA A 45 -16.52 4.41 0.08
CA ALA A 45 -17.44 4.12 -1.03
C ALA A 45 -17.88 5.41 -1.75
N GLY A 46 -18.53 5.30 -2.92
CA GLY A 46 -19.09 6.44 -3.66
C GLY A 46 -18.18 6.96 -4.78
N SER A 47 -18.29 8.24 -5.13
CA SER A 47 -17.53 8.90 -6.21
C SER A 47 -16.29 9.64 -5.71
N TYR A 48 -16.31 10.16 -4.48
CA TYR A 48 -15.14 10.76 -3.84
C TYR A 48 -14.02 9.74 -3.62
N ARG A 49 -12.77 10.13 -3.86
CA ARG A 49 -11.58 9.27 -3.71
C ARG A 49 -10.56 9.96 -2.79
N PRO A 50 -10.76 9.92 -1.47
CA PRO A 50 -9.80 10.47 -0.54
C PRO A 50 -8.53 9.61 -0.49
N THR A 51 -7.45 10.22 -0.02
CA THR A 51 -6.21 9.54 0.34
C THR A 51 -6.00 9.64 1.85
N ALA A 52 -5.45 8.59 2.45
CA ALA A 52 -4.89 8.68 3.79
C ALA A 52 -3.73 9.71 3.76
N PRO A 53 -3.48 10.42 4.88
CA PRO A 53 -2.41 11.42 4.98
C PRO A 53 -1.02 10.80 4.95
N PHE A 54 -0.94 9.46 4.97
CA PHE A 54 0.29 8.70 4.87
C PHE A 54 0.02 7.30 4.29
N VAL A 55 1.08 6.56 4.00
CA VAL A 55 1.02 5.20 3.43
C VAL A 55 0.19 4.28 4.34
N THR A 56 -0.81 3.61 3.78
CA THR A 56 -1.63 2.65 4.52
C THR A 56 -0.91 1.30 4.68
N PRO A 57 -1.20 0.52 5.74
CA PRO A 57 -0.62 -0.81 5.90
C PRO A 57 -0.89 -1.74 4.71
N SER A 58 -2.09 -1.67 4.12
CA SER A 58 -2.44 -2.45 2.94
C SER A 58 -1.65 -2.05 1.70
N ALA A 59 -1.37 -0.76 1.49
CA ALA A 59 -0.56 -0.30 0.38
C ALA A 59 0.92 -0.68 0.56
N ALA A 60 1.45 -0.56 1.79
CA ALA A 60 2.79 -1.03 2.11
C ALA A 60 2.94 -2.54 1.87
N TYR A 61 1.98 -3.34 2.33
CA TYR A 61 1.97 -4.78 2.09
C TYR A 61 1.83 -5.11 0.60
N GLY A 62 0.94 -4.42 -0.12
CA GLY A 62 0.80 -4.57 -1.57
C GLY A 62 2.09 -4.25 -2.32
N LEU A 63 2.82 -3.21 -1.92
CA LEU A 63 4.13 -2.87 -2.49
C LEU A 63 5.15 -3.98 -2.25
N ILE A 64 5.22 -4.52 -1.02
CA ILE A 64 6.10 -5.66 -0.69
C ILE A 64 5.81 -6.85 -1.58
N LEU A 65 4.54 -7.26 -1.70
CA LEU A 65 4.14 -8.39 -2.55
C LEU A 65 4.47 -8.15 -4.02
N ASN A 66 4.27 -6.92 -4.51
CA ASN A 66 4.59 -6.54 -5.87
C ASN A 66 6.09 -6.66 -6.18
N VAL A 67 6.93 -6.12 -5.29
CA VAL A 67 8.38 -6.25 -5.38
C VAL A 67 8.82 -7.71 -5.19
N ALA A 68 8.13 -8.51 -4.39
CA ALA A 68 8.40 -9.95 -4.31
C ALA A 68 7.86 -10.76 -5.52
N GLY A 69 7.11 -10.14 -6.44
CA GLY A 69 6.50 -10.82 -7.57
C GLY A 69 5.34 -11.77 -7.20
N ILE A 70 4.69 -11.54 -6.06
CA ILE A 70 3.61 -12.38 -5.53
C ILE A 70 2.25 -11.83 -5.96
N GLU A 71 1.49 -12.62 -6.73
CA GLU A 71 0.09 -12.32 -7.05
C GLU A 71 -0.79 -12.50 -5.80
N SER A 72 -1.41 -11.38 -5.37
CA SER A 72 -2.26 -11.33 -4.18
C SER A 72 -3.71 -11.64 -4.47
N ARG A 73 -4.12 -11.63 -5.74
CA ARG A 73 -5.50 -11.76 -6.18
C ARG A 73 -5.83 -13.19 -6.55
N HIS A 74 -7.09 -13.56 -6.34
CA HIS A 74 -7.68 -14.82 -6.76
C HIS A 74 -9.01 -14.52 -7.45
N ASP A 75 -9.11 -14.91 -8.71
CA ASP A 75 -10.36 -14.90 -9.44
C ASP A 75 -10.99 -16.29 -9.35
N ASP A 76 -12.17 -16.37 -8.75
CA ASP A 76 -12.96 -17.60 -8.64
C ASP A 76 -13.97 -17.74 -9.80
N GLY A 77 -14.04 -16.74 -10.69
CA GLY A 77 -14.99 -16.67 -11.81
C GLY A 77 -16.44 -16.42 -11.38
N GLN A 78 -16.70 -16.17 -10.09
CA GLN A 78 -18.05 -16.03 -9.52
C GLN A 78 -18.24 -14.69 -8.82
N ALA A 79 -17.23 -14.24 -8.08
CA ALA A 79 -17.28 -13.00 -7.34
C ALA A 79 -17.31 -11.79 -8.29
N ALA A 80 -18.15 -10.81 -7.97
CA ALA A 80 -18.20 -9.54 -8.70
C ALA A 80 -16.89 -8.73 -8.59
N MET A 81 -16.03 -9.07 -7.64
CA MET A 81 -14.71 -8.49 -7.44
C MET A 81 -13.68 -9.59 -7.15
N THR A 82 -12.46 -9.40 -7.61
CA THR A 82 -11.38 -10.34 -7.36
C THR A 82 -11.10 -10.48 -5.86
N LEU A 83 -10.99 -11.71 -5.38
CA LEU A 83 -10.76 -12.03 -3.98
C LEU A 83 -9.27 -11.94 -3.63
N MET A 84 -8.97 -11.88 -2.34
CA MET A 84 -7.60 -12.05 -1.85
C MET A 84 -7.24 -13.54 -1.85
N LYS A 85 -6.07 -13.88 -2.38
CA LYS A 85 -5.54 -15.23 -2.37
C LYS A 85 -5.28 -15.69 -0.92
N SER A 86 -5.56 -16.96 -0.63
CA SER A 86 -5.21 -17.58 0.64
C SER A 86 -3.70 -17.86 0.73
N GLY A 87 -3.18 -17.99 1.95
CA GLY A 87 -1.77 -18.35 2.18
C GLY A 87 -0.77 -17.27 1.77
N LEU A 88 -1.19 -15.99 1.74
CA LEU A 88 -0.25 -14.90 1.51
C LEU A 88 0.75 -14.77 2.67
N PRO A 89 2.00 -14.32 2.40
CA PRO A 89 3.05 -14.23 3.42
C PRO A 89 2.64 -13.37 4.61
N GLN A 90 2.71 -13.91 5.82
CA GLN A 90 2.52 -13.15 7.05
C GLN A 90 3.82 -12.43 7.42
N VAL A 91 3.70 -11.16 7.81
CA VAL A 91 4.82 -10.28 8.18
C VAL A 91 4.38 -9.18 9.14
N GLU A 92 5.34 -8.62 9.86
CA GLU A 92 5.17 -7.38 10.61
C GLU A 92 5.80 -6.22 9.85
N ILE A 93 5.05 -5.13 9.72
CA ILE A 93 5.46 -3.93 8.99
C ILE A 93 5.46 -2.73 9.93
N ALA A 94 6.56 -1.98 9.92
CA ALA A 94 6.61 -0.65 10.51
C ALA A 94 6.78 0.39 9.40
N LEU A 95 6.06 1.51 9.50
CA LEU A 95 6.11 2.61 8.54
C LEU A 95 6.52 3.90 9.23
N GLY A 96 7.39 4.66 8.59
CA GLY A 96 7.83 5.97 9.05
C GLY A 96 7.89 6.97 7.91
N ALA A 97 7.47 8.20 8.14
CA ALA A 97 7.68 9.30 7.20
C ALA A 97 9.09 9.86 7.42
N ILE A 98 9.89 9.96 6.35
CA ILE A 98 11.13 10.76 6.41
C ILE A 98 10.76 12.24 6.33
N THR A 99 9.80 12.55 5.46
CA THR A 99 9.12 13.84 5.41
C THR A 99 7.64 13.57 5.18
N PHE A 100 6.78 14.29 5.92
CA PHE A 100 5.34 14.16 5.69
C PHE A 100 4.98 14.77 4.34
N PRO A 101 4.23 14.07 3.49
CA PRO A 101 3.79 14.59 2.22
C PRO A 101 2.65 15.60 2.39
N GLU A 102 2.36 16.34 1.32
CA GLU A 102 1.22 17.26 1.28
C GLU A 102 0.03 16.60 0.59
N THR A 103 -1.18 16.84 1.11
CA THR A 103 -2.41 16.41 0.43
C THR A 103 -2.79 17.41 -0.65
N GLN A 104 -2.99 16.91 -1.86
CA GLN A 104 -3.41 17.65 -3.05
C GLN A 104 -4.75 17.09 -3.54
N SER A 105 -5.57 17.94 -4.18
CA SER A 105 -6.86 17.55 -4.77
C SER A 105 -6.90 17.87 -6.26
N ILE A 106 -7.44 16.95 -7.06
CA ILE A 106 -7.78 17.18 -8.46
C ILE A 106 -9.26 16.96 -8.70
N TYR A 107 -9.84 17.78 -9.56
CA TYR A 107 -11.21 17.69 -10.02
C TYR A 107 -11.21 17.18 -11.47
N GLN A 108 -11.81 16.03 -11.70
CA GLN A 108 -11.84 15.38 -13.00
C GLN A 108 -13.29 15.11 -13.43
N GLN A 109 -13.56 15.20 -14.73
CA GLN A 109 -14.80 14.68 -15.31
C GLN A 109 -14.60 13.20 -15.64
N LEU A 110 -15.28 12.32 -14.90
CA LEU A 110 -15.29 10.89 -15.19
C LEU A 110 -16.36 10.60 -16.23
N HIS A 111 -15.94 10.02 -17.36
CA HIS A 111 -16.85 9.51 -18.38
C HIS A 111 -17.03 8.02 -18.15
N ASN A 112 -18.19 7.65 -17.60
CA ASN A 112 -18.49 6.25 -17.35
C ASN A 112 -19.32 5.68 -18.51
N TYR A 113 -18.92 4.51 -19.01
CA TYR A 113 -19.77 3.68 -19.87
C TYR A 113 -20.64 2.79 -18.98
N PRO A 114 -21.92 2.52 -19.33
CA PRO A 114 -22.74 1.61 -18.54
C PRO A 114 -22.11 0.22 -18.52
N VAL A 115 -21.82 -0.30 -17.32
CA VAL A 115 -21.38 -1.67 -17.08
C VAL A 115 -22.44 -2.38 -16.25
N GLY A 116 -22.89 -3.57 -16.70
CA GLY A 116 -23.96 -4.33 -16.05
C GLY A 116 -25.35 -4.11 -16.65
N ALA A 117 -26.41 -4.48 -15.92
CA ALA A 117 -27.80 -4.44 -16.39
C ALA A 117 -28.42 -3.03 -16.47
N THR A 118 -27.87 -2.09 -15.71
CA THR A 118 -28.40 -0.72 -15.64
C THR A 118 -27.93 0.10 -16.84
N GLY A 119 -28.87 0.63 -17.62
CA GLY A 119 -28.55 1.57 -18.70
C GLY A 119 -28.14 0.96 -20.03
N LYS A 120 -28.29 -0.37 -20.20
CA LYS A 120 -27.96 -1.08 -21.44
C LYS A 120 -28.68 -0.51 -22.66
N ASP A 121 -29.94 -0.11 -22.49
CA ASP A 121 -30.81 0.37 -23.58
C ASP A 121 -30.28 1.66 -24.23
N ARG A 122 -29.55 2.46 -23.44
CA ARG A 122 -28.97 3.73 -23.86
C ARG A 122 -27.57 3.58 -24.44
N ALA A 123 -27.00 2.37 -24.48
CA ALA A 123 -25.71 2.10 -25.10
C ALA A 123 -25.71 2.45 -26.61
N ALA A 124 -26.81 2.20 -27.31
CA ALA A 124 -26.96 2.57 -28.72
C ALA A 124 -26.94 4.11 -28.96
N GLU A 125 -27.33 4.90 -27.96
CA GLU A 125 -27.30 6.38 -27.98
C GLU A 125 -25.90 6.96 -27.75
N THR A 126 -24.95 6.16 -27.24
CA THR A 126 -23.59 6.63 -26.90
C THR A 126 -22.65 6.83 -28.10
N LYS A 127 -23.17 6.83 -29.34
CA LYS A 127 -22.42 7.14 -30.56
C LYS A 127 -22.08 8.64 -30.63
N GLY A 128 -21.11 9.07 -29.83
CA GLY A 128 -20.60 10.44 -29.76
C GLY A 128 -21.08 11.25 -28.55
N ALA A 129 -22.13 10.81 -27.86
CA ALA A 129 -22.61 11.43 -26.62
C ALA A 129 -22.07 10.71 -25.38
N LYS A 130 -21.59 11.48 -24.39
CA LYS A 130 -21.08 10.97 -23.12
C LYS A 130 -22.26 10.52 -22.23
N TYR A 131 -22.31 9.22 -21.90
CA TYR A 131 -23.43 8.59 -21.18
C TYR A 131 -23.70 9.19 -19.79
N ASN A 132 -22.63 9.33 -18.98
CA ASN A 132 -22.69 9.88 -17.63
C ASN A 132 -21.38 10.64 -17.38
N ILE A 133 -21.48 11.97 -17.27
CA ILE A 133 -20.37 12.83 -16.87
C ILE A 133 -20.59 13.15 -15.40
N GLN A 134 -19.72 12.64 -14.54
CA GLN A 134 -19.76 12.98 -13.12
C GLN A 134 -18.48 13.72 -12.73
N PRO A 135 -18.57 14.87 -12.05
CA PRO A 135 -17.41 15.46 -11.42
C PRO A 135 -16.95 14.50 -10.31
N VAL A 136 -15.67 14.19 -10.32
CA VAL A 136 -15.03 13.39 -9.29
C VAL A 136 -13.83 14.12 -8.76
N GLN A 137 -13.79 14.25 -7.44
CA GLN A 137 -12.64 14.73 -6.71
C GLN A 137 -11.78 13.55 -6.28
N ARG A 138 -10.48 13.64 -6.56
CA ARG A 138 -9.48 12.68 -6.09
C ARG A 138 -8.42 13.42 -5.29
N GLU A 139 -8.08 12.86 -4.14
CA GLU A 139 -6.93 13.31 -3.37
C GLU A 139 -5.72 12.41 -3.64
N PHE A 140 -4.54 13.00 -3.58
CA PHE A 140 -3.26 12.30 -3.61
C PHE A 140 -2.24 13.05 -2.75
N LEU A 141 -1.17 12.37 -2.39
CA LEU A 141 -0.04 12.91 -1.64
C LEU A 141 1.05 13.36 -2.62
N SER A 142 1.57 14.57 -2.49
CA SER A 142 2.76 15.06 -3.21
C SER A 142 4.01 15.02 -2.34
N GLY A 143 5.15 14.67 -2.93
CA GLY A 143 6.44 14.64 -2.23
C GLY A 143 6.60 13.50 -1.24
N LEU A 144 6.11 12.30 -1.59
CA LEU A 144 6.18 11.13 -0.72
C LEU A 144 7.63 10.67 -0.50
N ASP A 145 8.07 10.63 0.76
CA ASP A 145 9.35 10.07 1.18
C ASP A 145 9.17 9.25 2.47
N ALA A 146 9.14 7.93 2.31
CA ALA A 146 8.76 7.00 3.35
C ALA A 146 9.82 5.92 3.58
N TYR A 147 9.82 5.42 4.81
CA TYR A 147 10.63 4.31 5.27
C TYR A 147 9.72 3.18 5.72
N LEU A 148 10.09 1.95 5.34
CA LEU A 148 9.39 0.72 5.66
C LEU A 148 10.39 -0.26 6.24
N CYS A 149 10.04 -0.84 7.40
CA CYS A 149 10.75 -1.96 7.99
C CYS A 149 9.86 -3.20 7.92
N LEU A 150 10.45 -4.32 7.51
CA LEU A 150 9.79 -5.62 7.38
C LEU A 150 10.53 -6.63 8.26
N ARG A 151 9.77 -7.44 9.01
CA ARG A 151 10.32 -8.61 9.72
C ARG A 151 9.31 -9.74 9.82
N GLY A 152 9.80 -10.92 10.21
CA GLY A 152 8.98 -12.08 10.54
C GLY A 152 8.78 -13.06 9.38
N ASN A 153 9.45 -12.84 8.23
CA ASN A 153 9.42 -13.78 7.11
C ASN A 153 10.68 -13.65 6.25
N GLU A 154 11.71 -14.43 6.58
CA GLU A 154 13.01 -14.38 5.90
C GLU A 154 12.92 -14.72 4.40
N SER A 155 12.02 -15.64 4.03
CA SER A 155 11.78 -16.01 2.63
C SER A 155 11.22 -14.83 1.82
N LEU A 156 10.23 -14.12 2.38
CA LEU A 156 9.70 -12.92 1.73
C LEU A 156 10.76 -11.81 1.66
N GLU A 157 11.54 -11.60 2.73
CA GLU A 157 12.62 -10.61 2.73
C GLU A 157 13.63 -10.87 1.60
N GLU A 158 14.01 -12.13 1.38
CA GLU A 158 14.91 -12.51 0.29
C GLU A 158 14.27 -12.30 -1.09
N GLN A 159 13.01 -12.71 -1.28
CA GLN A 159 12.27 -12.46 -2.52
C GLN A 159 12.15 -10.96 -2.85
N VAL A 160 11.99 -10.11 -1.84
CA VAL A 160 11.98 -8.66 -2.04
C VAL A 160 13.37 -8.15 -2.44
N ARG A 161 14.46 -8.64 -1.81
CA ARG A 161 15.84 -8.29 -2.21
C ARG A 161 16.11 -8.70 -3.65
N GLU A 162 15.78 -9.93 -3.99
CA GLU A 162 15.92 -10.48 -5.35
C GLU A 162 15.10 -9.64 -6.35
N GLY A 163 13.86 -9.31 -6.00
CA GLY A 163 12.98 -8.49 -6.81
C GLY A 163 13.44 -7.05 -7.02
N LEU A 164 14.23 -6.48 -6.10
CA LEU A 164 14.89 -5.18 -6.25
C LEU A 164 16.19 -5.27 -7.05
N HIS A 165 16.96 -6.35 -6.90
CA HIS A 165 18.23 -6.54 -7.60
C HIS A 165 18.05 -6.84 -9.09
N HIS A 166 17.09 -7.70 -9.41
CA HIS A 166 16.89 -8.17 -10.77
C HIS A 166 15.76 -7.44 -11.50
N GLY A 167 14.97 -6.63 -10.79
CA GLY A 167 13.82 -5.92 -11.34
C GLY A 167 12.88 -6.87 -12.08
N ALA A 168 12.24 -6.38 -13.15
CA ALA A 168 11.36 -7.17 -14.02
C ALA A 168 12.04 -8.34 -14.77
N ARG A 169 13.35 -8.60 -14.61
CA ARG A 169 14.10 -9.62 -15.36
C ARG A 169 14.17 -10.99 -14.68
N SER A 170 13.90 -11.08 -13.38
CA SER A 170 13.92 -12.37 -12.68
C SER A 170 12.51 -12.85 -12.34
N LEU A 171 12.06 -13.86 -13.07
CA LEU A 171 11.37 -14.98 -12.45
C LEU A 171 12.01 -16.24 -13.01
N CYS A 172 12.61 -17.03 -12.12
CA CYS A 172 12.78 -18.46 -12.33
C CYS A 172 11.42 -19.03 -12.77
N GLU A 173 11.42 -19.85 -13.83
CA GLU A 173 10.26 -20.62 -14.31
C GLU A 173 9.19 -19.90 -15.16
N GLY A 174 9.49 -18.74 -15.76
CA GLY A 174 8.67 -18.21 -16.88
C GLY A 174 7.24 -17.77 -16.53
N ARG A 175 6.94 -17.51 -15.25
CA ARG A 175 5.66 -16.92 -14.84
C ARG A 175 5.67 -15.40 -15.07
N PRO A 176 4.57 -14.79 -15.54
CA PRO A 176 4.48 -13.33 -15.60
C PRO A 176 4.39 -12.74 -14.19
N ARG A 177 5.27 -11.78 -13.87
CA ARG A 177 5.24 -11.06 -12.60
C ARG A 177 3.98 -10.21 -12.50
N TYR A 178 3.32 -10.23 -11.34
CA TYR A 178 2.27 -9.28 -11.02
C TYR A 178 2.89 -7.95 -10.59
N GLY A 179 2.67 -6.86 -11.36
CA GLY A 179 3.07 -5.52 -10.94
C GLY A 179 3.66 -4.62 -12.02
N ILE A 180 3.88 -3.34 -11.66
CA ILE A 180 4.50 -2.33 -12.52
C ILE A 180 5.99 -2.67 -12.68
N PRO A 181 6.59 -2.47 -13.86
CA PRO A 181 8.03 -2.64 -14.04
C PRO A 181 8.77 -1.55 -13.24
N PHE A 182 9.38 -1.93 -12.14
CA PHE A 182 10.61 -1.28 -11.67
C PHE A 182 11.76 -2.26 -11.92
#